data_AF-A0A497RDQ6-F1
#
_entry.id   AF-A0A497RDQ6-F1
#
_cell.length_a   1.000
_cell.length_b   1.000
_cell.length_c   1.000
_cell.angle_alpha   90.00
_cell.angle_beta   90.00
_cell.angle_gamma   90.00
#
_symmetry.space_group_name_H-M   'P 1'
#
loop_
_entity.id
_entity.type
_entity.pdbx_description
1 polymer ?
#
loop_
_entity_poly.entity_id
_entity_poly.type
_entity_poly.pdbx_seq_one_letter_code
_entity_poly.pdbx_strand_id
1 'polypeptide(L)' 'MDVKGEILKLMKQFFDELMERDDITYEKIQWELDYLIYPNIGSYLANGRISKEEGIEIFKYCEERLKELKTKLEFR' A
#
# COMPACT_ATOMS: atom_id res chain seq x y z
N MET A 1 18.83 -8.20 4.73
CA MET A 1 17.42 -8.09 5.17
C MET A 1 16.60 -7.89 3.92
N ASP A 2 15.55 -8.68 3.74
CA ASP A 2 14.64 -8.55 2.59
C ASP A 2 13.66 -7.39 2.85
N VAL A 3 14.11 -6.17 2.57
CA VAL A 3 13.34 -4.94 2.83
C VAL A 3 12.03 -4.94 2.04
N LYS A 4 12.06 -5.40 0.79
CA LYS A 4 10.87 -5.55 -0.05
C LYS A 4 9.85 -6.49 0.59
N GLY A 5 10.29 -7.68 1.02
CA GLY A 5 9.43 -8.67 1.66
C GLY A 5 8.77 -8.14 2.93
N GLU A 6 9.51 -7.38 3.74
CA GLU A 6 8.97 -6.73 4.94
C GLU A 6 7.92 -5.66 4.59
N ILE A 7 8.19 -4.81 3.60
CA ILE A 7 7.22 -3.79 3.14
C ILE A 7 5.95 -4.48 2.62
N LEU A 8 6.07 -5.48 1.75
CA LEU A 8 4.91 -6.21 1.22
C LEU A 8 4.09 -6.89 2.31
N LYS A 9 4.76 -7.46 3.31
CA LYS A 9 4.09 -8.06 4.47
C LYS A 9 3.28 -7.02 5.24
N LEU A 10 3.85 -5.86 5.53
CA LEU A 10 3.16 -4.76 6.22
C LEU A 10 2.00 -4.20 5.40
N MET A 11 2.18 -4.02 4.09
CA MET A 11 1.11 -3.58 3.19
C MET A 11 -0.03 -4.59 3.12
N LYS A 12 0.28 -5.88 3.08
CA LYS A 12 -0.73 -6.94 3.14
C LYS A 12 -1.54 -6.83 4.42
N GLN A 13 -0.89 -6.73 5.58
CA GLN A 13 -1.57 -6.59 6.87
C GLN A 13 -2.45 -5.33 6.90
N PHE A 14 -1.91 -4.19 6.46
CA PHE A 14 -2.64 -2.94 6.35
C PHE A 14 -3.93 -3.07 5.52
N PHE A 15 -3.85 -3.61 4.31
CA PHE A 15 -5.04 -3.77 3.48
C PHE A 15 -6.01 -4.84 4.01
N ASP A 16 -5.51 -5.94 4.58
CA ASP A 16 -6.37 -6.97 5.17
C ASP A 16 -7.20 -6.39 6.34
N GLU A 17 -6.56 -5.61 7.23
CA GLU A 17 -7.25 -4.90 8.31
C GLU A 17 -8.29 -3.91 7.79
N LEU A 18 -7.96 -3.14 6.74
CA LEU A 18 -8.92 -2.22 6.12
C LEU A 18 -10.12 -2.95 5.52
N MET A 19 -9.90 -4.12 4.92
CA MET A 19 -11.00 -4.92 4.37
C MET A 19 -11.95 -5.38 5.48
N GLU A 20 -11.51 -5.59 6.72
CA GLU A 20 -12.40 -6.00 7.81
C GLU A 20 -13.15 -4.83 8.46
N ARG A 21 -12.79 -3.59 8.12
CA ARG A 21 -13.37 -2.39 8.72
C ARG A 21 -14.59 -1.88 7.97
N ASP A 22 -15.56 -1.48 8.78
CA ASP A 22 -16.82 -0.92 8.29
C ASP A 22 -16.84 0.62 8.26
N ASP A 23 -15.86 1.27 8.91
CA ASP A 23 -15.81 2.71 9.21
C ASP A 23 -14.80 3.50 8.36
N ILE A 24 -14.45 2.99 7.18
CA ILE A 24 -13.44 3.58 6.29
C ILE A 24 -14.05 4.07 4.98
N THR A 25 -13.43 5.10 4.41
CA THR A 25 -13.76 5.66 3.09
C THR A 25 -12.57 5.51 2.16
N TYR A 26 -12.83 5.31 0.87
CA TYR A 26 -11.80 5.20 -0.15
C TYR A 26 -10.82 6.38 -0.13
N GLU A 27 -11.34 7.61 -0.03
CA GLU A 27 -10.57 8.85 -0.07
C GLU A 27 -9.59 8.96 1.09
N LYS A 28 -9.98 8.49 2.28
CA LYS A 28 -9.12 8.47 3.46
C LYS A 28 -7.94 7.53 3.26
N ILE A 29 -8.19 6.33 2.76
CA ILE A 29 -7.13 5.33 2.53
C ILE A 29 -6.21 5.77 1.41
N GLN A 30 -6.77 6.34 0.33
CA GLN A 30 -5.99 6.95 -0.73
C GLN A 30 -5.08 8.05 -0.18
N TRP A 31 -5.61 8.93 0.67
CA TRP A 31 -4.81 9.98 1.31
C TRP A 31 -3.67 9.40 2.17
N GLU A 32 -3.93 8.38 2.98
CA GLU A 32 -2.89 7.73 3.78
C GLU A 32 -1.79 7.11 2.91
N LEU A 33 -2.16 6.50 1.77
CA LEU A 33 -1.21 5.97 0.81
C LEU A 33 -0.34 7.08 0.21
N ASP A 34 -0.96 8.14 -0.32
CA ASP A 34 -0.28 9.21 -1.03
C ASP A 34 0.65 10.04 -0.13
N TYR A 35 0.25 10.28 1.12
CA TYR A 35 0.96 11.21 2.01
C TYR A 35 1.81 10.53 3.09
N LEU A 36 1.55 9.26 3.42
CA LEU A 36 2.31 8.56 4.47
C LEU A 36 3.09 7.38 3.89
N ILE A 37 2.44 6.50 3.14
CA ILE A 37 3.05 5.21 2.76
C ILE A 37 3.99 5.37 1.56
N TYR A 38 3.52 5.97 0.46
CA TYR A 38 4.32 6.17 -0.76
C TYR A 38 5.57 7.03 -0.54
N PRO A 39 5.54 8.13 0.24
CA PRO A 39 6.75 8.87 0.58
C PRO A 39 7.78 8.03 1.35
N ASN A 40 7.32 7.16 2.26
CA ASN A 40 8.20 6.23 2.97
C ASN A 40 8.86 5.24 2.00
N ILE A 41 8.09 4.60 1.11
CA ILE A 41 8.63 3.72 0.06
C ILE A 41 9.62 4.48 -0.84
N GLY A 42 9.28 5.71 -1.22
CA GLY A 42 10.17 6.61 -1.98
C GLY A 42 11.50 6.88 -1.28
N SER A 43 11.50 6.99 0.05
CA SER A 43 12.73 7.11 0.84
C SER A 43 13.60 5.85 0.76
N TYR A 44 13.01 4.65 0.81
CA TYR A 44 13.74 3.38 0.62
C TYR A 44 14.34 3.26 -0.79
N LEU A 45 13.66 3.80 -1.82
CA LEU A 45 14.22 3.89 -3.16
C LEU A 45 15.40 4.87 -3.21
N ALA A 46 15.23 6.08 -2.67
CA ALA A 46 16.24 7.14 -2.72
C ALA A 46 17.55 6.77 -1.99
N ASN A 47 17.46 5.94 -0.95
CA ASN A 47 18.62 5.49 -0.19
C ASN A 47 19.19 4.12 -0.65
N GLY A 48 18.64 3.55 -1.73
CA GLY A 48 19.12 2.29 -2.31
C GLY A 48 18.82 1.04 -1.47
N ARG A 49 17.90 1.11 -0.51
CA ARG A 49 17.46 -0.06 0.28
C ARG A 49 16.54 -0.99 -0.50
N ILE A 50 15.89 -0.49 -1.55
CA ILE A 50 15.19 -1.28 -2.55
C ILE A 50 15.55 -0.79 -3.95
N SER A 51 15.54 -1.69 -4.93
CA SER A 51 15.73 -1.37 -6.34
C SER A 51 14.48 -0.70 -6.94
N LYS A 52 14.64 -0.12 -8.13
CA LYS A 52 13.52 0.44 -8.90
C LYS A 52 12.46 -0.62 -9.21
N GLU A 53 12.89 -1.81 -9.61
CA GLU A 53 12.03 -2.96 -9.93
C GLU A 53 11.24 -3.40 -8.69
N GLU A 54 11.91 -3.49 -7.54
CA GLU A 54 11.27 -3.83 -6.27
C GLU A 54 10.24 -2.77 -5.85
N GLY A 55 10.57 -1.48 -6.02
CA GLY A 55 9.63 -0.39 -5.80
C GLY A 55 8.40 -0.50 -6.71
N ILE A 56 8.59 -0.76 -8.01
CA ILE A 56 7.49 -0.94 -8.97
C ILE A 56 6.55 -2.07 -8.51
N GLU A 57 7.09 -3.18 -8.01
CA GLU A 57 6.27 -4.29 -7.50
C GLU A 57 5.46 -3.88 -6.26
N ILE A 58 6.06 -3.14 -5.32
CA ILE A 58 5.38 -2.64 -4.12
C ILE A 58 4.24 -1.68 -4.51
N PHE A 59 4.49 -0.74 -5.43
CA PHE A 59 3.47 0.21 -5.87
C PHE A 59 2.33 -0.49 -6.59
N LYS A 60 2.62 -1.42 -7.50
CA LYS A 60 1.59 -2.22 -8.18
C LYS A 60 0.71 -2.97 -7.19
N TYR A 61 1.32 -3.59 -6.18
CA TYR A 61 0.58 -4.28 -5.13
C TYR A 61 -0.39 -3.32 -4.41
N CYS A 62 0.08 -2.14 -4.01
CA CYS A 62 -0.77 -1.15 -3.33
C CYS A 62 -1.91 -0.65 -4.23
N GLU A 63 -1.63 -0.39 -5.51
CA GLU A 63 -2.64 0.03 -6.49
C GLU A 63 -3.73 -1.03 -6.72
N GLU A 64 -3.35 -2.30 -6.86
CA GLU A 64 -4.28 -3.42 -7.02
C GLU A 64 -5.18 -3.56 -5.79
N ARG A 65 -4.59 -3.56 -4.59
CA ARG A 65 -5.35 -3.65 -3.34
C ARG A 65 -6.27 -2.45 -3.11
N LEU A 66 -5.84 -1.25 -3.48
CA LEU A 66 -6.66 -0.05 -3.40
C LEU A 66 -7.86 -0.12 -4.36
N LYS A 67 -7.70 -0.69 -5.56
CA LYS A 67 -8.82 -0.93 -6.51
C LYS A 67 -9.81 -1.97 -5.98
N GLU A 68 -9.31 -3.04 -5.37
CA GLU A 68 -10.15 -4.04 -4.71
C GLU A 68 -10.96 -3.40 -3.57
N LEU A 69 -10.30 -2.58 -2.75
CA LEU A 69 -10.95 -1.87 -1.65
C LEU A 69 -12.05 -0.94 -2.16
N LYS A 70 -11.77 -0.19 -3.23
CA LYS A 70 -12.77 0.68 -3.88
C LYS A 70 -13.99 -0.10 -4.32
N THR A 71 -13.76 -1.19 -5.05
CA THR A 71 -14.84 -2.09 -5.51
C THR A 71 -15.67 -2.58 -4.33
N LYS A 72 -15.01 -3.04 -3.26
CA LYS A 72 -15.70 -3.49 -2.05
C LYS A 72 -16.58 -2.39 -1.44
N LEU A 73 -16.08 -1.16 -1.35
CA LEU A 73 -16.82 -0.03 -0.78
C LEU A 73 -17.97 0.45 -1.68
N GLU A 74 -17.84 0.34 -3.00
CA GLU A 74 -18.87 0.71 -3.97
C GLU A 74 -20.04 -0.29 -4.02
N PHE A 75 -19.78 -1.58 -3.79
CA PHE A 75 -20.78 -2.66 -3.80
C PHE A 75 -21.22 -3.11 -2.41
N ARG A 76 -21.03 -2.25 -1.40
CA ARG A 76 -21.47 -2.46 -0.02
C ARG A 76 -22.86 -1.89 0.20
#